data_AF-A0A2E8UE43-F1
#
_entry.id   AF-A0A2E8UE43-F1
#
_cell.length_a   1.000
_cell.length_b   1.000
_cell.length_c   1.000
_cell.angle_alpha   90.00
_cell.angle_beta   90.00
_cell.angle_gamma   90.00
#
_symmetry.space_group_name_H-M   'P 1'
#
loop_
_entity.id
_entity.type
_entity.pdbx_description
1 polymer ?
#
loop_
_entity_poly.entity_id
_entity_poly.type
_entity_poly.pdbx_seq_one_letter_code
_entity_poly.pdbx_strand_id
1 'polypeptide(L)'
;MKFVLATFAVSFFLIAPDAFGQQMGAGKLTDTEAEFQKLAAQCDEVEVLMLRARIRLEVSTLESRAETEAAANQAKESLANGMSTCGSGDIEGAKAILNAAYEAAQAENSRKFGQVGVGNDIETEQVENRTESDSKPWWKIW
;
A
#
# COMPACT_ATOMS: atom_id res chain seq x y z
N MET A 1 -40.23 -53.86 1.36
CA MET A 1 -40.31 -52.38 1.25
C MET A 1 -39.92 -51.83 2.62
N LYS A 2 -38.92 -50.97 2.86
CA LYS A 2 -37.97 -50.19 2.07
C LYS A 2 -36.76 -50.02 3.01
N PHE A 3 -35.58 -50.55 2.69
CA PHE A 3 -34.35 -50.15 3.37
C PHE A 3 -33.80 -48.94 2.61
N VAL A 4 -33.96 -47.75 3.19
CA VAL A 4 -33.43 -46.51 2.66
C VAL A 4 -31.96 -46.45 3.07
N LEU A 5 -31.08 -46.77 2.13
CA LEU A 5 -29.64 -46.54 2.21
C LEU A 5 -29.40 -45.03 2.22
N ALA A 6 -29.10 -44.48 3.40
CA ALA A 6 -28.62 -43.12 3.55
C ALA A 6 -27.18 -43.04 3.05
N THR A 7 -27.00 -42.58 1.81
CA THR A 7 -25.71 -42.20 1.26
C THR A 7 -25.24 -40.92 1.94
N PHE A 8 -24.38 -41.06 2.96
CA PHE A 8 -23.61 -39.96 3.53
C PHE A 8 -22.45 -39.65 2.56
N ALA A 9 -22.73 -38.86 1.53
CA ALA A 9 -21.68 -38.27 0.70
C ALA A 9 -20.98 -37.18 1.52
N VAL A 10 -19.84 -37.53 2.12
CA VAL A 10 -18.94 -36.57 2.75
C VAL A 10 -18.34 -35.72 1.63
N SER A 11 -18.96 -34.57 1.35
CA SER A 11 -18.39 -33.52 0.50
C SER A 11 -17.17 -32.94 1.20
N PHE A 12 -16.00 -33.45 0.83
CA PHE A 12 -14.71 -32.86 1.16
C PHE A 12 -14.62 -31.51 0.43
N PHE A 13 -15.00 -30.42 1.11
CA PHE A 13 -14.66 -29.07 0.67
C PHE A 13 -13.15 -28.92 0.86
N LEU A 14 -12.40 -29.13 -0.23
CA LEU A 14 -11.01 -28.72 -0.36
C LEU A 14 -10.98 -27.20 -0.28
N ILE A 15 -10.67 -26.67 0.90
CA ILE A 15 -10.31 -25.26 1.07
C ILE A 15 -8.91 -25.12 0.47
N ALA A 16 -8.84 -24.66 -0.78
CA ALA A 16 -7.58 -24.24 -1.39
C ALA A 16 -7.15 -22.92 -0.73
N PRO A 17 -5.96 -22.84 -0.10
CA PRO A 17 -5.48 -21.64 0.57
C PRO A 17 -4.77 -20.64 -0.38
N ASP A 18 -5.19 -20.56 -1.65
CA ASP A 18 -4.50 -19.74 -2.67
C ASP A 18 -5.14 -18.36 -2.92
N ALA A 19 -6.23 -18.03 -2.24
CA ALA A 19 -6.98 -16.79 -2.51
C ALA A 19 -6.33 -15.52 -1.94
N PHE A 20 -5.34 -15.62 -1.05
CA PHE A 20 -4.75 -14.44 -0.40
C PHE A 20 -3.65 -13.76 -1.25
N GLY A 21 -2.99 -14.51 -2.14
CA GLY A 21 -1.86 -14.00 -2.94
C GLY A 21 -2.27 -13.18 -4.16
N GLN A 22 -3.47 -13.39 -4.72
CA GLN A 22 -3.92 -12.70 -5.94
C GLN A 22 -4.58 -11.34 -5.69
N GLN A 23 -4.89 -11.01 -4.44
CA GLN A 23 -5.52 -9.74 -4.09
C GLN A 23 -4.51 -8.58 -4.05
N MET A 24 -3.23 -8.90 -3.88
CA MET A 24 -2.12 -7.99 -4.10
C MET A 24 -1.79 -8.08 -5.59
N GLY A 25 -2.32 -7.19 -6.44
CA GLY A 25 -2.13 -7.22 -7.91
C GLY A 25 -0.67 -7.07 -8.41
N ALA A 26 0.34 -7.32 -7.57
CA ALA A 26 1.74 -7.40 -7.93
C ALA A 26 1.96 -8.57 -8.91
N GLY A 27 2.36 -8.24 -10.14
CA GLY A 27 2.57 -9.21 -11.23
C GLY A 27 1.42 -9.33 -12.24
N LYS A 28 0.29 -8.63 -12.05
CA LYS A 28 -0.81 -8.58 -13.04
C LYS A 28 -0.69 -7.44 -14.06
N LEU A 29 0.12 -6.43 -13.77
CA LEU A 29 0.44 -5.39 -14.75
C LEU A 29 1.37 -5.98 -15.82
N THR A 30 0.81 -6.28 -16.99
CA THR A 30 1.58 -6.73 -18.16
C THR A 30 2.30 -5.57 -18.86
N ASP A 31 1.93 -4.33 -18.57
CA ASP A 31 2.52 -3.11 -19.13
C ASP A 31 2.61 -2.03 -18.04
N THR A 32 3.57 -2.20 -17.14
CA THR A 32 3.85 -1.22 -16.07
C THR A 32 4.19 0.15 -16.65
N GLU A 33 4.92 0.18 -17.77
CA GLU A 33 5.35 1.42 -18.43
C GLU A 33 4.15 2.25 -18.90
N ALA A 34 3.15 1.64 -19.56
CA ALA A 34 1.96 2.37 -19.97
C ALA A 34 1.14 2.95 -18.79
N GLU A 35 1.09 2.26 -17.65
CA GLU A 35 0.46 2.80 -16.44
C GLU A 35 1.26 3.95 -15.82
N PHE A 36 2.60 3.83 -15.76
CA PHE A 36 3.47 4.91 -15.32
C PHE A 36 3.36 6.13 -16.24
N GLN A 37 3.38 5.93 -17.56
CA GLN A 37 3.23 6.98 -18.56
C GLN A 37 1.86 7.68 -18.47
N LYS A 38 0.77 6.94 -18.23
CA LYS A 38 -0.56 7.54 -18.00
C LYS A 38 -0.57 8.43 -16.77
N LEU A 39 0.21 8.07 -15.74
CA LEU A 39 0.32 8.83 -14.52
C LEU A 39 1.24 10.06 -14.66
N ALA A 40 2.38 9.91 -15.34
CA ALA A 40 3.28 11.00 -15.69
C ALA A 40 2.60 12.01 -16.62
N ALA A 41 1.79 11.53 -17.56
CA ALA A 41 0.96 12.38 -18.41
C ALA A 41 -0.09 13.20 -17.63
N GLN A 42 -0.46 12.77 -16.42
CA GLN A 42 -1.32 13.56 -15.53
C GLN A 42 -0.53 14.57 -14.70
N CYS A 43 0.71 14.27 -14.32
CA CYS A 43 1.56 15.14 -13.53
C CYS A 43 2.98 14.57 -13.52
N ASP A 44 3.90 15.20 -14.25
CA ASP A 44 5.31 14.81 -14.31
C ASP A 44 6.18 15.63 -13.34
N GLU A 45 5.63 15.94 -12.16
CA GLU A 45 6.38 16.59 -11.09
C GLU A 45 6.81 15.55 -10.05
N VAL A 46 8.11 15.35 -9.92
CA VAL A 46 8.68 14.29 -9.08
C VAL A 46 8.26 14.43 -7.62
N GLU A 47 8.26 15.64 -7.08
CA GLU A 47 7.86 15.88 -5.68
C GLU A 47 6.38 15.52 -5.43
N VAL A 48 5.51 15.81 -6.40
CA VAL A 48 4.08 15.44 -6.35
C VAL A 48 3.91 13.92 -6.43
N LEU A 49 4.66 13.25 -7.31
CA LEU A 49 4.65 11.79 -7.42
C LEU A 49 5.15 11.10 -6.15
N MET A 50 6.18 11.67 -5.50
CA MET A 50 6.69 11.18 -4.22
C MET A 50 5.68 11.36 -3.09
N LEU A 51 5.00 12.50 -3.01
CA LEU A 51 3.92 12.71 -2.05
C LEU A 51 2.77 11.73 -2.26
N ARG A 52 2.39 11.48 -3.53
CA ARG A 52 1.39 10.46 -3.85
C ARG A 52 1.79 9.08 -3.35
N ALA A 53 3.06 8.70 -3.52
CA ALA A 53 3.56 7.42 -3.02
C ALA A 53 3.48 7.33 -1.49
N ARG A 54 3.92 8.37 -0.78
CA ARG A 54 3.86 8.45 0.69
C ARG A 54 2.42 8.31 1.21
N ILE A 55 1.48 9.09 0.66
CA ILE A 55 0.07 9.01 1.08
C ILE A 55 -0.50 7.61 0.83
N ARG A 56 -0.14 6.95 -0.28
CA ARG A 56 -0.61 5.58 -0.55
C ARG A 56 -0.13 4.57 0.49
N LEU A 57 1.08 4.73 1.01
CA LEU A 57 1.58 3.88 2.10
C LEU A 57 0.75 4.09 3.37
N GLU A 58 0.50 5.35 3.73
CA GLU A 58 -0.33 5.69 4.89
C GLU A 58 -1.77 5.16 4.72
N VAL A 59 -2.37 5.34 3.54
CA VAL A 59 -3.71 4.81 3.20
C VAL A 59 -3.77 3.30 3.35
N SER A 60 -2.78 2.56 2.83
CA SER A 60 -2.78 1.10 2.95
C SER A 60 -2.77 0.63 4.41
N THR A 61 -2.15 1.42 5.29
CA THR A 61 -2.14 1.15 6.73
C THR A 61 -3.49 1.49 7.36
N LEU A 62 -4.07 2.64 7.01
CA LEU A 62 -5.40 3.05 7.49
C LEU A 62 -6.51 2.08 7.04
N GLU A 63 -6.42 1.49 5.85
CA GLU A 63 -7.41 0.52 5.35
C GLU A 63 -7.42 -0.80 6.12
N SER A 64 -6.39 -1.08 6.92
CA SER A 64 -6.33 -2.30 7.73
C SER A 64 -7.38 -2.35 8.85
N ARG A 65 -8.06 -1.23 9.16
CA ARG A 65 -9.08 -1.13 10.21
C ARG A 65 -10.30 -0.34 9.75
N ALA A 66 -11.48 -0.81 10.14
CA ALA A 66 -12.75 -0.12 9.83
C ALA A 66 -12.86 1.27 10.49
N GLU A 67 -12.25 1.47 11.66
CA GLU A 67 -12.30 2.74 12.39
C GLU A 67 -11.58 3.91 11.67
N THR A 68 -10.67 3.59 10.76
CA THR A 68 -9.85 4.54 10.00
C THR A 68 -10.30 4.67 8.54
N GLU A 69 -11.43 4.05 8.17
CA GLU A 69 -11.97 4.06 6.82
C GLU A 69 -12.27 5.48 6.31
N ALA A 70 -12.82 6.35 7.17
CA ALA A 70 -13.09 7.74 6.82
C ALA A 70 -11.79 8.51 6.48
N ALA A 71 -10.73 8.30 7.26
CA ALA A 71 -9.43 8.92 7.02
C ALA A 71 -8.77 8.37 5.74
N ALA A 72 -8.86 7.06 5.51
CA ALA A 72 -8.39 6.44 4.27
C ALA A 72 -9.11 7.02 3.04
N ASN A 73 -10.44 7.20 3.12
CA ASN A 73 -11.23 7.78 2.03
C ASN A 73 -10.90 9.26 1.79
N GLN A 74 -10.73 10.05 2.85
CA GLN A 74 -10.31 11.45 2.74
C GLN A 74 -8.92 11.60 2.10
N ALA A 75 -7.97 10.73 2.47
CA ALA A 75 -6.64 10.72 1.87
C ALA A 75 -6.67 10.32 0.38
N LYS A 76 -7.52 9.37 -0.01
CA LYS A 76 -7.75 9.02 -1.43
C LYS A 76 -8.39 10.14 -2.24
N GLU A 77 -9.35 10.85 -1.66
CA GLU A 77 -9.97 12.02 -2.30
C GLU A 77 -8.93 13.13 -2.51
N SER A 78 -8.10 13.39 -1.49
CA SER A 78 -7.03 14.37 -1.57
C SER A 78 -5.95 13.99 -2.59
N LEU A 79 -5.67 12.69 -2.75
CA LEU A 79 -4.82 12.18 -3.83
C LEU A 79 -5.41 12.51 -5.20
N ALA A 80 -6.70 12.27 -5.42
CA ALA A 80 -7.35 12.58 -6.69
C ALA A 80 -7.32 14.09 -6.98
N ASN A 81 -7.65 14.91 -5.97
CA ASN A 81 -7.65 16.37 -6.08
C ASN A 81 -6.25 16.94 -6.34
N GLY A 82 -5.24 16.50 -5.59
CA GLY A 82 -3.85 16.94 -5.77
C GLY A 82 -3.29 16.56 -7.13
N MET A 83 -3.55 15.34 -7.61
CA MET A 83 -3.11 14.91 -8.95
C MET A 83 -3.83 15.68 -10.06
N SER A 84 -5.14 15.93 -9.91
CA SER A 84 -5.89 16.75 -10.88
C SER A 84 -5.39 18.19 -10.91
N THR A 85 -5.05 18.75 -9.75
CA THR A 85 -4.51 20.11 -9.62
C THR A 85 -3.16 20.21 -10.32
N CYS A 86 -2.28 19.22 -10.11
CA CYS A 86 -1.00 19.16 -10.82
C CYS A 86 -1.18 19.07 -12.34
N GLY A 87 -2.13 18.23 -12.82
CA GLY A 87 -2.42 18.11 -14.25
C GLY A 87 -3.02 19.35 -14.90
N SER A 88 -3.53 20.29 -14.11
CA SER A 88 -3.95 21.60 -14.58
C SER A 88 -2.80 22.62 -14.65
N GLY A 89 -1.60 22.26 -14.22
CA GLY A 89 -0.40 23.11 -14.20
C GLY A 89 -0.13 23.82 -12.87
N ASP A 90 -1.01 23.67 -11.86
CA ASP A 90 -0.80 24.24 -10.53
C ASP A 90 -0.03 23.27 -9.62
N ILE A 91 1.29 23.29 -9.78
CA ILE A 91 2.19 22.39 -9.06
C ILE A 91 2.23 22.69 -7.56
N GLU A 92 2.30 23.96 -7.17
CA GLU A 92 2.38 24.35 -5.76
C GLU A 92 1.06 24.11 -5.03
N GLY A 93 -0.08 24.35 -5.68
CA GLY A 93 -1.39 23.96 -5.16
C GLY A 93 -1.51 22.45 -4.95
N ALA A 94 -1.02 21.65 -5.92
CA ALA A 94 -0.98 20.20 -5.79
C ALA A 94 -0.13 19.75 -4.59
N LYS A 95 1.08 20.30 -4.43
CA LYS A 95 1.95 19.99 -3.28
C LYS A 95 1.29 20.37 -1.96
N ALA A 96 0.63 21.53 -1.87
CA ALA A 96 -0.06 21.95 -0.65
C ALA A 96 -1.19 20.98 -0.26
N ILE A 97 -2.03 20.58 -1.23
CA ILE A 97 -3.11 19.61 -1.01
C ILE A 97 -2.55 18.27 -0.53
N LEU A 98 -1.50 17.77 -1.19
CA LEU A 98 -0.93 16.46 -0.90
C LEU A 98 -0.13 16.44 0.39
N ASN A 99 0.58 17.51 0.75
CA ASN A 99 1.26 17.63 2.04
C ASN A 99 0.25 17.62 3.19
N ALA A 100 -0.82 18.43 3.10
CA ALA A 100 -1.86 18.45 4.12
C ALA A 100 -2.53 17.07 4.29
N ALA A 101 -2.76 16.36 3.18
CA ALA A 101 -3.29 15.00 3.21
C ALA A 101 -2.33 13.99 3.82
N TYR A 102 -1.03 14.12 3.53
CA TYR A 102 0.01 13.27 4.14
C TYR A 102 0.08 13.48 5.65
N GLU A 103 0.14 14.72 6.12
CA GLU A 103 0.19 15.04 7.56
C GLU A 103 -1.06 14.53 8.29
N ALA A 104 -2.24 14.68 7.71
CA ALA A 104 -3.48 14.17 8.28
C ALA A 104 -3.51 12.64 8.36
N ALA A 105 -3.10 11.96 7.29
CA ALA A 105 -3.04 10.50 7.26
C ALA A 105 -1.99 9.95 8.24
N GLN A 106 -0.82 10.57 8.30
CA GLN A 106 0.23 10.24 9.25
C GLN A 106 -0.25 10.43 10.69
N ALA A 107 -0.87 11.57 11.01
CA ALA A 107 -1.39 11.83 12.36
C ALA A 107 -2.43 10.77 12.79
N GLU A 108 -3.29 10.35 11.87
CA GLU A 108 -4.25 9.30 12.14
C GLU A 108 -3.57 7.93 12.36
N ASN A 109 -2.58 7.59 11.52
CA ASN A 109 -1.79 6.36 11.71
C ASN A 109 -0.99 6.38 13.01
N SER A 110 -0.38 7.50 13.38
CA SER A 110 0.28 7.66 14.67
C SER A 110 -0.69 7.48 15.83
N ARG A 111 -1.87 8.10 15.75
CA ARG A 111 -2.91 8.00 16.78
C ARG A 111 -3.42 6.58 16.97
N LYS A 112 -3.59 5.84 15.87
CA LYS A 112 -4.25 4.52 15.88
C LYS A 112 -3.29 3.35 16.00
N PHE A 113 -2.08 3.47 15.49
CA PHE A 113 -1.11 2.38 15.40
C PHE A 113 0.22 2.69 16.10
N GLY A 114 0.41 3.91 16.63
CA GLY A 114 1.70 4.34 17.18
C GLY A 114 2.80 4.45 16.12
N GLN A 115 2.42 4.52 14.84
CA GLN A 115 3.35 4.57 13.72
C GLN A 115 3.83 6.01 13.52
N VAL A 116 5.15 6.23 13.58
CA VAL A 116 5.76 7.47 13.10
C VAL A 116 5.92 7.31 11.59
N GLY A 117 5.33 8.21 10.80
CA GLY A 117 5.11 7.97 9.35
C GLY A 117 6.37 7.72 8.53
N VAL A 118 6.17 7.34 7.28
CA VAL A 118 7.24 6.83 6.44
C VAL A 118 8.08 7.98 5.84
N GLY A 119 9.23 8.27 6.45
CA GLY A 119 10.39 8.84 5.74
C GLY A 119 10.78 10.30 6.03
N ASN A 120 10.89 10.70 7.30
CA ASN A 120 11.72 11.87 7.67
C ASN A 120 13.07 11.49 8.29
N ASP A 121 13.25 10.24 8.72
CA ASP A 121 14.45 9.81 9.41
C ASP A 121 15.13 8.70 8.58
N ILE A 122 16.05 9.08 7.69
CA ILE A 122 17.21 8.22 7.46
C ILE A 122 18.19 8.57 8.57
N GLU A 123 17.84 8.24 9.81
CA GLU A 123 18.86 8.01 10.81
C GLU A 123 19.54 6.72 10.38
N THR A 124 20.73 6.87 9.78
CA THR A 124 21.69 5.79 9.74
C THR A 124 22.05 5.51 11.19
N GLU A 125 21.23 4.70 11.87
CA GLU A 125 21.69 3.98 13.04
C GLU A 125 22.91 3.21 12.56
N GLN A 126 24.09 3.72 12.92
CA GLN A 126 25.30 2.93 12.86
C GLN A 126 25.04 1.74 13.77
N VAL A 127 24.71 0.61 13.17
CA VAL A 127 24.68 -0.68 13.84
C VAL A 127 26.12 -0.95 14.26
N GLU A 128 26.41 -0.51 15.49
CA GLU A 128 27.63 -0.78 16.20
C GLU A 128 27.77 -2.30 16.32
N ASN A 129 28.68 -2.84 15.53
CA ASN A 129 29.45 -4.06 15.74
C ASN A 129 28.69 -5.24 16.40
N ARG A 130 27.85 -5.94 15.64
CA ARG A 130 27.52 -7.34 15.95
C ARG A 130 28.41 -8.25 15.13
N THR A 131 29.26 -8.95 15.86
CA THR A 131 30.19 -9.99 15.45
C THR A 131 29.60 -10.91 14.39
N GLU A 132 30.37 -11.02 13.30
CA GLU A 132 30.34 -12.01 12.23
C GLU A 132 29.65 -13.32 12.62
N SER A 133 28.37 -13.47 12.23
CA SER A 133 27.66 -14.75 12.25
C SER A 133 27.26 -15.07 10.81
N ASP A 134 28.19 -15.76 10.15
CA ASP A 134 28.03 -16.71 9.06
C ASP A 134 26.56 -16.98 8.63
N SER A 135 25.97 -16.05 7.88
CA SER A 135 24.65 -16.23 7.27
C SER A 135 24.84 -16.32 5.77
N LYS A 136 24.66 -17.53 5.23
CA LYS A 136 24.73 -17.77 3.80
C LYS A 136 23.74 -16.83 3.09
N PRO A 137 24.14 -16.24 1.97
CA PRO A 137 23.29 -15.28 1.29
C PRO A 137 22.03 -15.96 0.72
N TRP A 138 20.93 -15.22 0.78
CA TRP A 138 19.56 -15.66 0.48
C TRP A 138 19.34 -16.23 -0.93
N TRP A 139 20.24 -15.94 -1.88
CA TRP A 139 20.21 -16.50 -3.23
C TRP A 139 20.69 -17.96 -3.34
N LYS A 140 21.16 -18.58 -2.25
CA LYS A 140 21.63 -19.98 -2.22
C LYS A 140 20.59 -20.99 -1.68
N ILE A 141 19.34 -20.58 -1.45
CA ILE A 141 18.27 -21.43 -0.86
C ILE A 141 17.29 -21.96 -1.93
N TRP A 142 17.59 -21.79 -3.23
CA TRP A 142 16.80 -22.33 -4.34
C TRP A 142 17.63 -23.28 -5.20
#